data_AF-A0A1V6TLE2-F1
#
_entry.id   AF-A0A1V6TLE2-F1
#
_cell.length_a   1.000
_cell.length_b   1.000
_cell.length_c   1.000
_cell.angle_alpha   90.00
_cell.angle_beta   90.00
_cell.angle_gamma   90.00
#
_symmetry.space_group_name_H-M   'P 1'
#
loop_
_entity.id
_entity.type
_entity.pdbx_description
1 polymer ?
#
loop_
_entity_poly.entity_id
_entity_poly.type
_entity_poly.pdbx_seq_one_letter_code
_entity_poly.pdbx_strand_id
1 'polypeptide(L)'
;MLTPGSSEVPSAKLCHTDRFGWSFKKEGQPSDLKQTDSGESVYTLSWKRDASDSTKLPGPGALEISNQYDAEVKFKGRSILITPAVTVYLKVLYKLQEGAANVVEEKVTDEYVLGISPEGSLNTTHLKPIIEDRCDQGRLLATFVCYRDASVLIENLQHEAKIATSLLFETTPLSTVSSFVFPGGRTFAHSNVGFSNYQDLVSAIRYVG
;
A
#
# COMPACT_ATOMS: atom_id res chain seq x y z
N MET A 1 -5.88 21.56 -4.78
CA MET A 1 -4.76 21.35 -5.72
C MET A 1 -3.51 21.14 -4.89
N LEU A 2 -3.05 19.90 -4.76
CA LEU A 2 -1.79 19.57 -4.10
C LEU A 2 -0.79 19.21 -5.19
N THR A 3 0.30 19.98 -5.28
CA THR A 3 1.45 19.68 -6.14
C THR A 3 2.11 18.38 -5.67
N PRO A 4 2.42 17.41 -6.55
CA PRO A 4 3.17 16.23 -6.16
C PRO A 4 4.63 16.64 -5.93
N GLY A 5 5.10 16.55 -4.69
CA GLY A 5 6.52 16.63 -4.39
C GLY A 5 7.20 15.37 -4.90
N SER A 6 8.04 15.49 -5.92
CA SER A 6 8.95 14.43 -6.34
C SER A 6 10.06 14.32 -5.30
N SER A 7 10.02 13.29 -4.45
CA SER A 7 11.21 12.90 -3.70
C SER A 7 12.18 12.21 -4.66
N GLU A 8 13.20 12.92 -5.13
CA GLU A 8 14.33 12.30 -5.81
C GLU A 8 15.12 11.45 -4.82
N VAL A 9 15.18 10.14 -5.08
CA VAL A 9 16.02 9.19 -4.34
C VAL A 9 17.44 9.26 -4.91
N PRO A 10 18.50 9.29 -4.07
CA PRO A 10 19.88 9.48 -4.53
C PRO A 10 20.36 8.33 -5.41
N SER A 11 20.93 8.67 -6.58
CA SER A 11 21.54 7.69 -7.48
C SER A 11 22.76 7.01 -6.84
N ALA A 12 22.75 5.68 -6.70
CA ALA A 12 23.93 4.92 -6.31
C ALA A 12 25.04 5.06 -7.37
N LYS A 13 26.18 5.67 -6.98
CA LYS A 13 27.38 5.76 -7.84
C LYS A 13 28.16 4.45 -7.75
N LEU A 14 28.08 3.61 -8.78
CA LEU A 14 29.06 2.55 -9.03
C LEU A 14 30.23 3.12 -9.84
N CYS A 15 31.45 2.72 -9.47
CA CYS A 15 32.66 3.01 -10.25
C CYS A 15 32.54 2.31 -11.62
N HIS A 16 32.73 3.07 -12.70
CA HIS A 16 32.51 2.74 -14.12
C HIS A 16 31.09 2.98 -14.69
N THR A 17 30.81 4.26 -14.92
CA THR A 17 30.25 4.89 -16.15
C THR A 17 29.04 4.32 -16.89
N ASP A 18 28.19 3.50 -16.27
CA ASP A 18 26.76 3.48 -16.61
C ASP A 18 25.97 3.35 -15.30
N ARG A 19 25.31 4.44 -14.88
CA ARG A 19 24.51 4.43 -13.66
C ARG A 19 23.15 3.84 -14.01
N PHE A 20 22.81 2.69 -13.44
CA PHE A 20 21.41 2.35 -13.27
C PHE A 20 20.78 3.44 -12.39
N GLY A 21 19.89 4.21 -12.98
CA GLY A 21 19.06 5.18 -12.26
C GLY A 21 17.64 4.67 -12.23
N TRP A 22 17.05 4.59 -11.05
CA TRP A 22 15.62 4.35 -10.90
C TRP A 22 15.02 5.40 -9.96
N SER A 23 13.72 5.59 -10.08
CA SER A 23 12.96 6.45 -9.17
C SER A 23 11.62 5.79 -8.90
N PHE A 24 11.24 5.69 -7.63
CA PHE A 24 9.87 5.38 -7.27
C PHE A 24 9.05 6.67 -7.34
N LYS A 25 7.99 6.64 -8.14
CA LYS A 25 6.99 7.70 -8.15
C LYS A 25 5.74 7.15 -7.50
N LYS A 26 5.12 7.92 -6.62
CA LYS A 26 3.76 7.63 -6.18
C LYS A 26 2.86 7.75 -7.40
N GLU A 27 2.34 6.62 -7.85
CA GLU A 27 1.46 6.52 -8.99
C GLU A 27 0.07 6.05 -8.56
N GLY A 28 -0.87 6.09 -9.50
CA GLY A 28 -2.31 5.99 -9.26
C GLY A 28 -2.99 7.29 -9.69
N GLN A 29 -3.85 7.18 -10.68
CA GLN A 29 -4.71 8.26 -11.13
C GLN A 29 -6.08 8.12 -10.46
N PRO A 30 -6.86 9.21 -10.29
CA PRO A 30 -8.24 9.11 -9.83
C PRO A 30 -9.10 8.13 -10.65
N SER A 31 -8.76 7.91 -11.92
CA SER A 31 -9.42 6.93 -12.81
C SER A 31 -9.16 5.47 -12.44
N ASP A 32 -8.10 5.19 -11.68
CA ASP A 32 -7.76 3.84 -11.25
C ASP A 32 -8.58 3.41 -10.01
N LEU A 33 -9.24 4.38 -9.35
CA LEU A 33 -10.15 4.14 -8.24
C LEU A 33 -11.51 3.67 -8.76
N LYS A 34 -11.93 2.49 -8.32
CA LYS A 34 -13.26 1.95 -8.60
C LYS A 34 -14.08 1.94 -7.33
N GLN A 35 -15.29 2.47 -7.42
CA GLN A 35 -16.30 2.36 -6.38
C GLN A 35 -17.33 1.30 -6.80
N THR A 36 -17.84 0.57 -5.81
CA THR A 36 -18.95 -0.38 -5.99
C THR A 36 -20.22 0.19 -5.39
N ASP A 37 -21.39 -0.15 -5.93
CA ASP A 37 -22.67 0.35 -5.41
C ASP A 37 -23.23 -0.45 -4.23
N SER A 38 -22.67 -1.63 -3.94
CA SER A 38 -23.14 -2.51 -2.87
C SER A 38 -22.10 -3.57 -2.46
N GLY A 39 -22.32 -4.20 -1.31
CA GLY A 39 -21.44 -5.22 -0.75
C GLY A 39 -20.37 -4.64 0.19
N GLU A 40 -19.52 -5.53 0.72
CA GLU A 40 -18.50 -5.14 1.71
C GLU A 40 -17.34 -4.35 1.10
N SER A 41 -16.88 -4.67 -0.11
CA SER A 41 -15.86 -3.87 -0.81
C SER A 41 -16.51 -2.56 -1.25
N VAL A 42 -15.87 -1.43 -0.98
CA VAL A 42 -16.38 -0.08 -1.24
C VAL A 42 -15.55 0.59 -2.32
N TYR A 43 -14.23 0.56 -2.12
CA TYR A 43 -13.26 1.12 -3.05
C TYR A 43 -12.16 0.11 -3.32
N THR A 44 -11.75 0.06 -4.58
CA THR A 44 -10.53 -0.65 -5.00
C THR A 44 -9.66 0.28 -5.84
N LEU A 45 -8.36 0.21 -5.65
CA LEU A 45 -7.36 0.90 -6.43
C LEU A 45 -6.29 -0.11 -6.80
N SER A 46 -5.95 -0.21 -8.08
CA SER A 46 -4.91 -1.14 -8.54
C SER A 46 -4.13 -0.52 -9.68
N TRP A 47 -2.80 -0.61 -9.62
CA TRP A 47 -1.93 -0.25 -10.73
C TRP A 47 -0.68 -1.12 -10.76
N LYS A 48 -0.11 -1.26 -11.95
CA LYS A 48 1.14 -1.97 -12.20
C LYS A 48 2.01 -1.19 -13.18
N ARG A 49 3.32 -1.24 -12.97
CA ARG A 49 4.35 -0.68 -13.84
C ARG A 49 5.51 -1.65 -13.97
N ASP A 50 6.05 -1.71 -15.17
CA ASP A 50 7.22 -2.51 -15.50
C ASP A 50 8.26 -1.59 -16.13
N ALA A 51 9.52 -1.77 -15.75
CA ALA A 51 10.67 -1.12 -16.34
C ALA A 51 11.74 -2.17 -16.60
N SER A 52 12.47 -2.02 -17.70
CA SER A 52 13.60 -2.88 -18.00
C SER A 52 14.72 -2.06 -18.61
N ASP A 53 15.94 -2.44 -18.29
CA ASP A 53 17.14 -1.93 -18.93
C ASP A 53 18.08 -3.09 -19.24
N SER A 54 18.80 -2.97 -20.35
CA SER A 54 19.81 -3.91 -20.77
C SER A 54 21.08 -3.13 -21.03
N THR A 55 22.08 -3.32 -20.19
CA THR A 55 23.39 -2.71 -20.41
C THR A 55 24.39 -3.78 -20.82
N LYS A 56 25.37 -3.35 -21.60
CA LYS A 56 26.66 -4.04 -21.60
C LYS A 56 27.35 -3.63 -20.29
N LEU A 57 26.94 -4.23 -19.18
CA LEU A 57 27.75 -4.35 -17.95
C LEU A 57 29.17 -4.80 -18.34
N PRO A 58 30.16 -4.92 -17.43
CA PRO A 58 31.31 -5.77 -17.73
C PRO A 58 30.85 -7.25 -17.87
N GLY A 59 30.22 -7.57 -19.01
CA GLY A 59 29.39 -8.75 -19.32
C GLY A 59 28.00 -8.40 -19.88
N PRO A 60 27.30 -9.30 -20.61
CA PRO A 60 25.88 -9.11 -20.92
C PRO A 60 25.06 -9.14 -19.62
N GLY A 61 24.23 -8.11 -19.40
CA GLY A 61 23.32 -8.09 -18.27
C GLY A 61 22.01 -7.36 -18.58
N ALA A 62 20.99 -7.69 -17.81
CA ALA A 62 19.67 -7.07 -17.88
C ALA A 62 19.09 -6.93 -16.48
N LEU A 63 18.31 -5.88 -16.27
CA LEU A 63 17.57 -5.62 -15.05
C LEU A 63 16.12 -5.35 -15.44
N GLU A 64 15.21 -6.13 -14.87
CA GLU A 64 13.77 -5.89 -14.96
C GLU A 64 13.23 -5.61 -13.56
N ILE A 65 12.39 -4.57 -13.45
CA ILE A 65 11.74 -4.15 -12.23
C ILE A 65 10.24 -4.06 -12.51
N SER A 66 9.42 -4.70 -11.69
CA SER A 66 7.97 -4.61 -11.75
C SER A 66 7.45 -4.13 -10.40
N ASN A 67 6.64 -3.07 -10.42
CA ASN A 67 5.99 -2.51 -9.26
C ASN A 67 4.47 -2.69 -9.40
N GLN A 68 3.84 -3.19 -8.35
CA GLN A 68 2.40 -3.34 -8.27
C GLN A 68 1.90 -2.79 -6.93
N TYR A 69 0.76 -2.11 -6.98
CA TYR A 69 0.04 -1.66 -5.81
C TYR A 69 -1.43 -2.01 -5.95
N ASP A 70 -1.98 -2.58 -4.89
CA ASP A 70 -3.40 -2.86 -4.75
C ASP A 70 -3.86 -2.29 -3.41
N ALA A 71 -4.99 -1.59 -3.38
CA ALA A 71 -5.61 -1.14 -2.15
C ALA A 71 -7.12 -1.40 -2.20
N GLU A 72 -7.65 -1.84 -1.07
CA GLU A 72 -9.07 -2.12 -0.92
C GLU A 72 -9.59 -1.48 0.37
N VAL A 73 -10.78 -0.86 0.28
CA VAL A 73 -11.54 -0.39 1.43
C VAL A 73 -12.77 -1.26 1.57
N LYS A 74 -12.97 -1.87 2.74
CA LYS A 74 -14.17 -2.63 3.06
C LYS A 74 -14.94 -2.06 4.23
N PHE A 75 -16.26 -2.13 4.13
CA PHE A 75 -17.18 -1.97 5.25
C PHE A 75 -17.67 -3.34 5.70
N LYS A 76 -17.39 -3.69 6.95
CA LYS A 76 -17.76 -4.98 7.52
C LYS A 76 -18.39 -4.81 8.89
N GLY A 77 -19.71 -4.95 8.96
CA GLY A 77 -20.47 -4.68 10.18
C GLY A 77 -20.28 -3.23 10.63
N ARG A 78 -19.48 -3.02 11.68
CA ARG A 78 -19.12 -1.70 12.20
C ARG A 78 -17.67 -1.30 11.96
N SER A 79 -16.94 -2.08 11.17
CA SER A 79 -15.52 -1.85 10.90
C SER A 79 -15.32 -1.30 9.48
N ILE A 80 -14.37 -0.37 9.35
CA ILE A 80 -13.78 0.03 8.09
C ILE A 80 -12.41 -0.64 8.03
N LEU A 81 -12.18 -1.47 7.02
CA LEU A 81 -10.91 -2.12 6.75
C LEU A 81 -10.25 -1.42 5.56
N ILE A 82 -8.99 -1.03 5.69
CA ILE A 82 -8.19 -0.47 4.60
C ILE A 82 -7.00 -1.39 4.41
N THR A 83 -6.82 -1.92 3.20
CA THR A 83 -5.84 -2.98 2.93
C THR A 83 -4.99 -2.66 1.71
N PRO A 84 -3.98 -1.77 1.85
CA PRO A 84 -2.93 -1.62 0.84
C PRO A 84 -2.01 -2.85 0.81
N ALA A 85 -1.57 -3.21 -0.39
CA ALA A 85 -0.59 -4.23 -0.69
C ALA A 85 0.36 -3.69 -1.77
N VAL A 86 1.66 -3.88 -1.56
CA VAL A 86 2.71 -3.47 -2.49
C VAL A 86 3.55 -4.67 -2.84
N THR A 87 3.85 -4.83 -4.12
CA THR A 87 4.85 -5.79 -4.60
C THR A 87 5.88 -5.07 -5.46
N VAL A 88 7.16 -5.26 -5.12
CA VAL A 88 8.29 -4.89 -5.97
C VAL A 88 9.01 -6.18 -6.33
N TYR A 89 8.99 -6.50 -7.61
CA TYR A 89 9.65 -7.64 -8.20
C TYR A 89 10.92 -7.18 -8.92
N LEU A 90 12.02 -7.88 -8.68
CA LEU A 90 13.27 -7.70 -9.41
C LEU A 90 13.63 -9.00 -10.13
N LYS A 91 14.10 -8.83 -11.36
CA LYS A 91 14.79 -9.88 -12.12
C LYS A 91 16.10 -9.32 -12.65
N VAL A 92 17.17 -10.06 -12.41
CA VAL A 92 18.54 -9.69 -12.75
C VAL A 92 19.12 -10.80 -13.63
N LEU A 93 19.74 -10.41 -14.74
CA LEU A 93 20.58 -11.25 -15.56
C LEU A 93 22.02 -10.69 -15.51
N TYR A 94 22.97 -11.52 -15.11
CA TYR A 94 24.39 -11.14 -15.05
C TYR A 94 25.27 -12.32 -15.45
N LYS A 95 26.12 -12.15 -16.47
CA LYS A 95 27.09 -13.16 -16.93
C LYS A 95 26.50 -14.58 -17.07
N LEU A 96 25.35 -14.67 -17.74
CA LEU A 96 24.56 -15.89 -18.00
C LEU A 96 23.79 -16.47 -16.79
N GLN A 97 23.88 -15.83 -15.62
CA GLN A 97 23.07 -16.21 -14.47
C GLN A 97 21.86 -15.30 -14.33
N GLU A 98 20.68 -15.90 -14.21
CA GLU A 98 19.42 -15.20 -13.96
C GLU A 98 18.95 -15.48 -12.53
N GLY A 99 18.43 -14.45 -11.87
CA GLY A 99 17.74 -14.58 -10.59
C GLY A 99 16.59 -13.60 -10.51
N ALA A 100 15.50 -14.01 -9.85
CA ALA A 100 14.36 -13.15 -9.64
C ALA A 100 13.67 -13.40 -8.30
N ALA A 101 13.14 -12.32 -7.70
CA ALA A 101 12.39 -12.37 -6.46
C ALA A 101 11.50 -11.14 -6.26
N ASN A 102 10.48 -11.30 -5.43
CA ASN A 102 9.77 -10.18 -4.82
C ASN A 102 10.67 -9.62 -3.72
N VAL A 103 11.26 -8.45 -3.97
CA VAL A 103 12.10 -7.77 -2.98
C VAL A 103 11.30 -6.95 -1.98
N VAL A 104 10.06 -6.62 -2.33
CA VAL A 104 9.03 -6.16 -1.41
C VAL A 104 7.77 -6.95 -1.75
N GLU A 105 7.13 -7.51 -0.73
CA GLU A 105 5.77 -8.05 -0.84
C GLU A 105 5.12 -7.84 0.52
N GLU A 106 4.55 -6.66 0.71
CA GLU A 106 4.00 -6.23 1.99
C GLU A 106 2.54 -5.88 1.83
N LYS A 107 1.72 -6.33 2.78
CA LYS A 107 0.31 -6.01 2.90
C LYS A 107 0.02 -5.53 4.31
N VAL A 108 -0.56 -4.34 4.41
CA VAL A 108 -0.95 -3.74 5.69
C VAL A 108 -2.47 -3.71 5.73
N THR A 109 -3.06 -4.14 6.84
CA THR A 109 -4.51 -4.06 7.08
C THR A 109 -4.75 -3.15 8.28
N ASP A 110 -5.28 -1.97 8.02
CA ASP A 110 -5.77 -1.05 9.03
C ASP A 110 -7.25 -1.33 9.30
N GLU A 111 -7.62 -1.37 10.58
CA GLU A 111 -9.02 -1.53 11.00
C GLU A 111 -9.46 -0.37 11.89
N TYR A 112 -10.57 0.25 11.49
CA TYR A 112 -11.24 1.27 12.28
C TYR A 112 -12.60 0.79 12.71
N VAL A 113 -12.78 0.69 14.01
CA VAL A 113 -14.04 0.24 14.60
C VAL A 113 -14.89 1.45 14.94
N LEU A 114 -16.11 1.48 14.40
CA LEU A 114 -17.09 2.51 14.67
C LEU A 114 -17.77 2.28 16.03
N GLY A 115 -18.01 3.37 16.72
CA GLY A 115 -18.86 3.48 17.89
C GLY A 115 -19.76 4.70 17.79
N ILE A 116 -20.83 4.71 18.58
CA ILE A 116 -21.77 5.82 18.64
C ILE A 116 -22.07 6.14 20.10
N SER A 117 -22.08 7.43 20.44
CA SER A 117 -22.51 7.88 21.77
C SER A 117 -24.04 7.87 21.88
N PRO A 118 -24.60 7.90 23.10
CA PRO A 118 -26.06 8.00 23.28
C PRO A 118 -26.68 9.21 22.57
N GLU A 119 -25.92 10.31 22.45
CA GLU A 119 -26.30 11.57 21.80
C GLU A 119 -26.18 11.52 20.26
N GLY A 120 -25.74 10.39 19.70
CA GLY A 120 -25.63 10.20 18.25
C GLY A 120 -24.27 10.56 17.64
N SER A 121 -23.28 10.95 18.46
CA SER A 121 -21.94 11.30 17.96
C SER A 121 -21.16 10.05 17.55
N LEU A 122 -20.65 10.05 16.32
CA LEU A 122 -19.82 8.96 15.80
C LEU A 122 -18.40 9.06 16.36
N ASN A 123 -17.87 7.93 16.82
CA ASN A 123 -16.47 7.81 17.23
C ASN A 123 -15.81 6.64 16.51
N THR A 124 -14.49 6.72 16.36
CA THR A 124 -13.69 5.72 15.65
C THR A 124 -12.52 5.29 16.52
N THR A 125 -12.35 3.99 16.70
CA THR A 125 -11.16 3.42 17.34
C THR A 125 -10.28 2.79 16.27
N HIS A 126 -9.07 3.31 16.09
CA HIS A 126 -8.09 2.68 15.23
C HIS A 126 -7.43 1.51 15.98
N LEU A 127 -7.54 0.31 15.44
CA LEU A 127 -6.85 -0.86 15.97
C LEU A 127 -5.40 -0.88 15.49
N LYS A 128 -4.58 -1.71 16.14
CA LYS A 128 -3.20 -1.90 15.69
C LYS A 128 -3.21 -2.53 14.28
N PRO A 129 -2.46 -1.97 13.30
CA PRO A 129 -2.39 -2.53 11.96
C PRO A 129 -1.84 -3.96 11.96
N ILE A 130 -2.36 -4.80 11.07
CA ILE A 130 -1.83 -6.14 10.79
C ILE A 130 -0.91 -6.04 9.57
N ILE A 131 0.33 -6.47 9.71
CA ILE A 131 1.35 -6.43 8.65
C ILE A 131 1.68 -7.86 8.23
N GLU A 132 1.52 -8.16 6.94
CA GLU A 132 1.98 -9.39 6.30
C GLU A 132 3.16 -9.04 5.38
N ASP A 133 4.36 -9.54 5.67
CA ASP A 133 5.56 -9.43 4.82
C ASP A 133 5.93 -10.81 4.27
N ARG A 134 6.01 -10.92 2.94
CA ARG A 134 6.32 -12.15 2.19
C ARG A 134 7.50 -11.98 1.24
N CYS A 135 8.35 -10.96 1.46
CA CYS A 135 9.50 -10.73 0.59
C CYS A 135 10.45 -11.95 0.54
N ASP A 136 11.00 -12.22 -0.64
CA ASP A 136 11.94 -13.33 -0.91
C ASP A 136 13.34 -12.80 -1.24
N GLN A 137 13.81 -11.84 -0.44
CA GLN A 137 15.07 -11.14 -0.68
C GLN A 137 16.29 -12.07 -0.68
N GLY A 138 16.26 -13.11 0.17
CA GLY A 138 17.37 -14.05 0.35
C GLY A 138 17.67 -14.90 -0.88
N ARG A 139 16.65 -15.27 -1.66
CA ARG A 139 16.82 -16.14 -2.85
C ARG A 139 17.57 -15.43 -3.97
N LEU A 140 17.28 -14.14 -4.17
CA LEU A 140 17.94 -13.33 -5.20
C LEU A 140 19.42 -13.11 -4.86
N LEU A 141 19.74 -12.78 -3.62
CA LEU A 141 21.13 -12.62 -3.17
C LEU A 141 21.93 -13.92 -3.23
N ALA A 142 21.33 -15.04 -2.83
CA ALA A 142 21.96 -16.35 -2.90
C ALA A 142 22.35 -16.75 -4.33
N THR A 143 21.55 -16.32 -5.32
CA THR A 143 21.83 -16.55 -6.74
C THR A 143 23.14 -15.85 -7.14
N PHE A 144 23.35 -14.61 -6.70
CA PHE A 144 24.50 -13.81 -7.14
C PHE A 144 25.67 -13.76 -6.16
N VAL A 145 25.72 -14.64 -5.15
CA VAL A 145 26.73 -14.59 -4.07
C VAL A 145 28.19 -14.62 -4.58
N CYS A 146 28.44 -15.26 -5.72
CA CYS A 146 29.75 -15.33 -6.36
C CYS A 146 30.12 -14.07 -7.17
N TYR A 147 29.20 -13.12 -7.30
CA TYR A 147 29.33 -11.90 -8.10
C TYR A 147 29.11 -10.67 -7.22
N ARG A 148 30.17 -10.24 -6.52
CA ARG A 148 30.13 -9.12 -5.57
C ARG A 148 29.42 -7.87 -6.11
N ASP A 149 29.70 -7.48 -7.35
CA ASP A 149 29.10 -6.28 -7.95
C ASP A 149 27.58 -6.42 -8.12
N ALA A 150 27.11 -7.62 -8.48
CA ALA A 150 25.68 -7.90 -8.62
C ALA A 150 25.00 -7.98 -7.24
N SER A 151 25.63 -8.60 -6.24
CA SER A 151 25.10 -8.63 -4.88
C SER A 151 24.91 -7.23 -4.30
N VAL A 152 25.92 -6.35 -4.43
CA VAL A 152 25.85 -4.96 -3.95
C VAL A 152 24.73 -4.19 -4.66
N LEU A 153 24.58 -4.37 -5.97
CA LEU A 153 23.49 -3.75 -6.73
C LEU A 153 22.12 -4.20 -6.22
N ILE A 154 21.93 -5.50 -5.99
CA ILE A 154 20.68 -6.08 -5.50
C ILE A 154 20.36 -5.59 -4.09
N GLU A 155 21.34 -5.54 -3.18
CA GLU A 155 21.15 -5.03 -1.82
C GLU A 155 20.69 -3.56 -1.83
N ASN A 156 21.31 -2.72 -2.67
CA ASN A 156 20.91 -1.31 -2.81
C ASN A 156 19.49 -1.19 -3.37
N LEU A 157 19.15 -1.96 -4.42
CA LEU A 157 17.80 -2.02 -4.99
C LEU A 157 16.75 -2.41 -3.95
N GLN A 158 17.04 -3.44 -3.15
CA GLN A 158 16.17 -3.93 -2.08
C GLN A 158 15.95 -2.86 -1.01
N HIS A 159 17.02 -2.22 -0.57
CA HIS A 159 16.96 -1.16 0.43
C HIS A 159 16.12 0.04 -0.04
N GLU A 160 16.38 0.50 -1.26
CA GLU A 160 15.67 1.64 -1.84
C GLU A 160 14.19 1.32 -2.11
N ALA A 161 13.88 0.12 -2.61
CA ALA A 161 12.51 -0.34 -2.77
C ALA A 161 11.78 -0.30 -1.43
N LYS A 162 12.37 -0.85 -0.35
CA LYS A 162 11.74 -0.86 0.98
C LYS A 162 11.48 0.55 1.53
N ILE A 163 12.43 1.47 1.37
CA ILE A 163 12.23 2.87 1.77
C ILE A 163 11.09 3.49 0.97
N ALA A 164 11.11 3.36 -0.35
CA ALA A 164 10.10 3.96 -1.21
C ALA A 164 8.68 3.43 -0.93
N THR A 165 8.55 2.13 -0.69
CA THR A 165 7.24 1.50 -0.45
C THR A 165 6.72 1.77 0.96
N SER A 166 7.58 1.99 1.96
CA SER A 166 7.15 2.36 3.33
C SER A 166 6.29 3.63 3.36
N LEU A 167 6.50 4.57 2.44
CA LEU A 167 5.73 5.81 2.32
C LEU A 167 4.31 5.57 1.77
N LEU A 168 4.04 4.40 1.18
CA LEU A 168 2.71 4.04 0.68
C LEU A 168 1.78 3.51 1.80
N PHE A 169 2.35 3.17 2.95
CA PHE A 169 1.62 2.64 4.11
C PHE A 169 1.37 3.70 5.20
N GLU A 170 1.51 4.99 4.87
CA GLU A 170 1.11 6.04 5.82
C GLU A 170 -0.37 5.88 6.19
N THR A 171 -0.63 5.74 7.49
CA THR A 171 -1.97 5.53 8.04
C THR A 171 -2.88 6.67 7.60
N THR A 172 -3.99 6.34 6.94
CA THR A 172 -4.94 7.36 6.48
C THR A 172 -5.72 7.90 7.68
N PRO A 173 -5.58 9.18 8.07
CA PRO A 173 -6.32 9.71 9.20
C PRO A 173 -7.81 9.78 8.86
N LEU A 174 -8.65 8.95 9.49
CA LEU A 174 -10.11 9.01 9.40
C LEU A 174 -10.74 10.14 10.25
N SER A 175 -9.97 11.19 10.59
CA SER A 175 -10.43 12.28 11.45
C SER A 175 -11.68 13.03 10.92
N THR A 176 -11.99 12.88 9.63
CA THR A 176 -13.23 13.41 9.06
C THR A 176 -14.48 12.63 9.51
N VAL A 177 -14.35 11.33 9.79
CA VAL A 177 -15.47 10.45 10.21
C VAL A 177 -15.95 10.81 11.62
N SER A 178 -15.07 11.23 12.52
CA SER A 178 -15.42 11.61 13.90
C SER A 178 -16.24 12.90 14.03
N SER A 179 -16.48 13.63 12.92
CA SER A 179 -17.29 14.85 12.92
C SER A 179 -18.78 14.58 12.64
N PHE A 180 -19.15 13.33 12.34
CA PHE A 180 -20.52 12.97 12.02
C PHE A 180 -21.36 12.80 13.30
N VAL A 181 -22.55 13.39 13.29
CA VAL A 181 -23.53 13.25 14.37
C VAL A 181 -24.84 12.81 13.74
N PHE A 182 -25.38 11.68 14.18
CA PHE A 182 -26.74 11.29 13.81
C PHE A 182 -27.72 12.28 14.46
N PRO A 183 -28.69 12.82 13.70
CA PRO A 183 -29.64 13.77 14.25
C PRO A 183 -30.49 13.11 15.36
N GLY A 184 -30.37 13.65 16.57
CA GLY A 184 -30.99 13.13 17.79
C GLY A 184 -31.96 14.12 18.44
N GLY A 185 -33.10 13.64 18.93
CA GLY A 185 -34.03 14.37 19.80
C GLY A 185 -34.03 13.80 21.21
N ARG A 186 -34.59 14.52 22.19
CA ARG A 186 -34.63 14.09 23.61
C ARG A 186 -35.40 12.77 23.87
N THR A 187 -36.09 12.23 22.88
CA THR A 187 -36.96 11.07 23.00
C THR A 187 -36.32 9.77 22.51
N PHE A 188 -35.10 9.81 21.98
CA PHE A 188 -34.43 8.62 21.49
C PHE A 188 -32.90 8.65 21.65
N ALA A 189 -32.32 7.46 21.76
CA ALA A 189 -30.89 7.20 21.85
C ALA A 189 -30.44 6.30 20.68
N HIS A 190 -29.20 6.48 20.25
CA HIS A 190 -28.61 5.68 19.17
C HIS A 190 -27.81 4.48 19.70
N SER A 191 -27.82 3.38 18.95
CA SER A 191 -27.07 2.15 19.24
C SER A 191 -26.74 1.40 17.96
N ASN A 192 -25.86 0.40 18.02
CA ASN A 192 -25.56 -0.51 16.91
C ASN A 192 -25.23 0.19 15.59
N VAL A 193 -24.22 1.08 15.61
CA VAL A 193 -23.72 1.68 14.36
C VAL A 193 -23.08 0.63 13.46
N GLY A 194 -23.27 0.76 12.16
CA GLY A 194 -22.65 -0.11 11.16
C GLY A 194 -22.97 0.35 9.75
N PHE A 195 -22.71 -0.54 8.78
CA PHE A 195 -22.97 -0.29 7.37
C PHE A 195 -24.10 -1.18 6.83
N SER A 196 -24.93 -0.62 5.95
CA SER A 196 -25.94 -1.35 5.20
C SER A 196 -25.28 -2.17 4.07
N ASN A 197 -26.05 -3.04 3.41
CA ASN A 197 -25.59 -3.74 2.20
C ASN A 197 -25.30 -2.79 1.02
N TYR A 198 -25.82 -1.56 1.08
CA TYR A 198 -25.61 -0.50 0.11
C TYR A 198 -24.58 0.53 0.60
N GLN A 199 -23.76 0.15 1.60
CA GLN A 199 -22.63 0.92 2.11
C GLN A 199 -23.02 2.21 2.85
N ASP A 200 -24.31 2.38 3.15
CA ASP A 200 -24.79 3.50 3.97
C ASP A 200 -24.41 3.30 5.44
N LEU A 201 -23.99 4.38 6.09
CA LEU A 201 -23.81 4.38 7.53
C LEU A 201 -25.19 4.40 8.22
N VAL A 202 -25.45 3.40 9.07
CA VAL A 202 -26.73 3.20 9.75
C VAL A 202 -26.55 3.08 11.27
N SER A 203 -27.59 3.43 12.02
CA SER A 203 -27.67 3.19 13.47
C SER A 203 -29.09 2.75 13.85
N ALA A 204 -29.21 1.91 14.87
CA ALA A 204 -30.48 1.60 15.48
C ALA A 204 -30.89 2.70 16.47
N ILE A 205 -32.17 3.05 16.47
CA ILE A 205 -32.76 4.04 17.38
C ILE A 205 -33.55 3.30 18.46
N ARG A 206 -33.43 3.75 19.71
CA ARG A 206 -34.24 3.28 20.85
C ARG A 206 -34.93 4.45 21.51
N TYR A 207 -36.18 4.27 21.91
CA TYR A 207 -36.90 5.27 22.69
C TYR A 207 -36.38 5.29 24.13
N VAL A 208 -36.09 6.48 24.63
CA VAL A 208 -35.75 6.73 26.04
C VAL A 208 -36.83 7.66 26.59
N GLY A 209 -37.60 7.14 27.53
CA GLY A 209 -38.68 7.85 28.24
C GLY A 209 -38.22 8.34 29.59
#